data_AF-A0A8J4YJG0-F1
#
_entry.id   AF-A0A8J4YJG0-F1
#
_cell.length_a   1.000
_cell.length_b   1.000
_cell.length_c   1.000
_cell.angle_alpha   90.00
_cell.angle_beta   90.00
_cell.angle_gamma   90.00
#
_symmetry.space_group_name_H-M   'P 1'
#
loop_
_entity.id
_entity.type
_entity.pdbx_description
1 polymer ?
#
loop_
_entity_poly.entity_id
_entity_poly.type
_entity_poly.pdbx_seq_one_letter_code
_entity_poly.pdbx_strand_id
1 'polypeptide(L)'
;MVAGFIFFMGHAMLVYRLYRCCNKLTAKILHTFLYLMAVPCIVVGTITVFDSHNLRVPPIPNLYSLHSWLGLITVGLFALQLVVGFFSFWILLCCEEGTAKFRAGLVPVHATFGIITFMLAIATAVTGYTEKAFFSLSDKAEVKYSEMPDEAWLINAQATCLAGLAILMGFLLYSSRYARSRHPVAIIDAPSSSHYTKEITYSRLENEAIVINTQAAALAALAILVPVMLSLSPFRRRWSERLTEHL
;
A
#
# COMPACT_ATOMS: atom_id res chain seq x y z
N MET A 1 1.25 -3.33 10.69
CA MET A 1 1.43 -2.11 9.86
C MET A 1 1.52 -2.38 8.37
N VAL A 2 2.53 -3.12 7.88
CA VAL A 2 2.71 -3.36 6.41
C VAL A 2 1.45 -3.96 5.76
N ALA A 3 0.85 -5.01 6.33
CA ALA A 3 -0.37 -5.61 5.79
C ALA A 3 -1.54 -4.61 5.67
N GLY A 4 -1.77 -3.80 6.71
CA GLY A 4 -2.87 -2.83 6.71
C GLY A 4 -2.61 -1.64 5.79
N PHE A 5 -1.57 -0.86 6.10
CA PHE A 5 -1.28 0.39 5.42
C PHE A 5 -0.67 0.21 4.03
N ILE A 6 0.20 -0.77 3.83
CA ILE A 6 0.90 -0.89 2.54
C ILE A 6 0.10 -1.79 1.62
N PHE A 7 -0.24 -2.99 2.06
CA PHE A 7 -0.91 -3.97 1.22
C PHE A 7 -2.39 -3.64 1.01
N PHE A 8 -3.23 -3.69 2.05
CA PHE A 8 -4.68 -3.52 1.90
C PHE A 8 -5.06 -2.12 1.43
N MET A 9 -4.53 -1.08 2.07
CA MET A 9 -4.80 0.30 1.65
C MET A 9 -4.23 0.62 0.26
N GLY A 10 -3.02 0.14 -0.08
CA GLY A 10 -2.44 0.33 -1.41
C GLY A 10 -3.29 -0.31 -2.51
N HIS A 11 -3.77 -1.54 -2.30
CA HIS A 11 -4.68 -2.20 -3.22
C HIS A 11 -6.03 -1.47 -3.32
N ALA A 12 -6.59 -1.01 -2.19
CA ALA A 12 -7.82 -0.23 -2.17
C ALA A 12 -7.72 1.01 -3.07
N MET A 13 -6.59 1.72 -3.04
CA MET A 13 -6.35 2.91 -3.88
C MET A 13 -6.30 2.58 -5.39
N LEU A 14 -5.81 1.40 -5.74
CA LEU A 14 -5.70 0.95 -7.14
C LEU A 14 -7.01 0.39 -7.70
N VAL A 15 -8.01 0.06 -6.87
CA VAL A 15 -9.26 -0.57 -7.33
C VAL A 15 -9.91 0.18 -8.49
N TYR A 16 -10.03 1.51 -8.39
CA TYR A 16 -10.66 2.30 -9.46
C TYR A 16 -9.82 2.42 -10.74
N ARG A 17 -8.53 2.07 -10.68
CA ARG A 17 -7.61 2.04 -11.83
C ARG A 17 -7.53 0.67 -12.49
N LEU A 18 -7.62 -0.39 -11.68
CA LEU A 18 -7.55 -1.78 -12.15
C LEU A 18 -8.89 -2.26 -12.68
N TYR A 19 -9.99 -1.98 -11.97
CA TYR A 19 -11.33 -2.48 -12.30
C TYR A 19 -12.13 -1.45 -13.12
N ARG A 20 -11.58 -1.03 -14.26
CA ARG A 20 -12.21 -0.03 -15.15
C ARG A 20 -13.46 -0.56 -15.88
N CYS A 21 -13.46 -1.85 -16.21
CA CYS A 21 -14.55 -2.53 -16.93
C CYS A 21 -15.75 -2.87 -16.03
N CYS A 22 -15.55 -3.02 -14.72
CA CYS A 22 -16.62 -3.34 -13.77
C CYS A 22 -17.48 -2.10 -13.51
N ASN A 23 -18.74 -2.27 -13.09
CA ASN A 23 -19.60 -1.14 -12.74
C ASN A 23 -19.01 -0.32 -11.56
N LYS A 24 -19.43 0.95 -11.43
CA LYS A 24 -18.87 1.87 -10.42
C LYS A 24 -19.16 1.41 -8.99
N LEU A 25 -20.30 0.76 -8.76
CA LEU A 25 -20.71 0.27 -7.45
C LEU A 25 -19.82 -0.88 -6.97
N THR A 26 -19.48 -1.84 -7.82
CA THR A 26 -18.59 -2.96 -7.51
C THR A 26 -17.20 -2.47 -7.16
N ALA A 27 -16.62 -1.55 -7.95
CA ALA A 27 -15.33 -0.95 -7.62
C ALA A 27 -15.35 -0.22 -6.27
N LYS A 28 -16.47 0.43 -5.94
CA LYS A 28 -16.66 1.13 -4.67
C LYS A 28 -16.80 0.18 -3.48
N ILE A 29 -17.55 -0.91 -3.63
CA ILE A 29 -17.66 -1.98 -2.64
C ILE A 29 -16.28 -2.58 -2.37
N LEU A 30 -15.54 -2.95 -3.43
CA LEU A 30 -14.22 -3.56 -3.30
C LEU A 30 -13.20 -2.60 -2.67
N HIS A 31 -13.20 -1.32 -3.07
CA HIS A 31 -12.38 -0.29 -2.44
C HIS A 31 -12.65 -0.19 -0.93
N THR A 32 -13.94 -0.10 -0.56
CA THR A 32 -14.37 0.02 0.84
C THR A 32 -14.00 -1.24 1.62
N PHE A 33 -14.24 -2.42 1.06
CA PHE A 33 -13.91 -3.70 1.68
C PHE A 33 -12.42 -3.83 1.98
N LEU A 34 -11.54 -3.55 1.01
CA LEU A 34 -10.09 -3.61 1.20
C LEU A 34 -9.61 -2.58 2.23
N TYR A 35 -10.19 -1.37 2.21
CA TYR A 35 -9.85 -0.35 3.20
C TYR A 35 -10.30 -0.74 4.62
N LEU A 36 -11.45 -1.41 4.77
CA LEU A 36 -11.92 -1.95 6.05
C LEU A 36 -11.06 -3.14 6.53
N MET A 37 -10.55 -3.98 5.63
CA MET A 37 -9.59 -5.05 5.98
C MET A 37 -8.28 -4.50 6.56
N ALA A 38 -7.90 -3.27 6.21
CA ALA A 38 -6.72 -2.63 6.80
C ALA A 38 -6.91 -2.27 8.28
N VAL A 39 -8.15 -1.98 8.72
CA VAL A 39 -8.48 -1.53 10.08
C VAL A 39 -7.98 -2.50 11.16
N PRO A 40 -8.36 -3.79 11.18
CA PRO A 40 -7.89 -4.70 12.22
C PRO A 40 -6.36 -4.85 12.22
N CYS A 41 -5.71 -4.86 11.05
CA CYS A 41 -4.24 -4.95 10.96
C CYS A 41 -3.53 -3.72 11.56
N ILE A 42 -4.13 -2.53 11.43
CA ILE A 42 -3.59 -1.28 11.99
C ILE A 42 -3.86 -1.25 13.50
N VAL A 43 -5.08 -1.55 13.93
CA VAL A 43 -5.47 -1.57 15.35
C VAL A 43 -4.59 -2.52 16.15
N VAL A 44 -4.46 -3.78 15.70
CA VAL A 44 -3.60 -4.78 16.36
C VAL A 44 -2.15 -4.30 16.38
N GLY A 45 -1.64 -3.74 15.27
CA GLY A 45 -0.28 -3.22 15.21
C GLY A 45 -0.03 -2.08 16.21
N THR A 46 -0.99 -1.17 16.37
CA THR A 46 -0.88 -0.05 17.31
C THR A 46 -0.93 -0.54 18.76
N ILE A 47 -1.89 -1.41 19.09
CA ILE A 47 -1.98 -2.00 20.44
C ILE A 47 -0.68 -2.73 20.78
N THR A 48 -0.16 -3.54 19.85
CA THR A 48 1.06 -4.33 20.05
C THR A 48 2.26 -3.44 20.41
N VAL A 49 2.44 -2.28 19.76
CA VAL A 49 3.59 -1.41 20.08
C VAL A 49 3.42 -0.73 21.44
N PHE A 50 2.23 -0.22 21.77
CA PHE A 50 1.98 0.38 23.09
C PHE A 50 2.13 -0.64 24.21
N ASP A 51 1.60 -1.84 24.05
CA ASP A 51 1.76 -2.92 25.03
C ASP A 51 3.22 -3.33 25.18
N SER A 52 3.98 -3.43 24.08
CA SER A 52 5.40 -3.77 24.12
C SER A 52 6.25 -2.76 24.90
N HIS A 53 5.84 -1.49 24.92
CA HIS A 53 6.51 -0.42 25.67
C HIS A 53 6.06 -0.38 27.13
N ASN A 54 4.75 -0.45 27.36
CA ASN A 54 4.14 -0.30 28.69
C ASN A 54 4.38 -1.51 29.59
N LEU A 55 4.37 -2.72 29.03
CA LEU A 55 4.51 -3.97 29.77
C LEU A 55 5.99 -4.40 29.95
N ARG A 56 6.93 -3.67 29.35
CA ARG A 56 8.36 -3.93 29.55
C ARG A 56 8.80 -3.50 30.95
N VAL A 57 9.81 -4.18 31.49
CA VAL A 57 10.42 -3.84 32.79
C VAL A 57 11.90 -3.49 32.57
N PRO A 58 12.32 -2.22 32.77
CA PRO A 58 11.48 -1.04 33.00
C PRO A 58 10.68 -0.62 31.75
N PRO A 59 9.57 0.13 31.90
CA PRO A 59 8.77 0.61 30.77
C PRO A 59 9.55 1.52 29.83
N ILE A 60 9.23 1.46 28.54
CA ILE A 60 9.80 2.37 27.53
C ILE A 60 8.86 3.57 27.36
N PRO A 61 9.37 4.81 27.33
CA PRO A 61 8.56 5.97 26.98
C PRO A 61 7.88 5.81 25.61
N ASN A 62 6.63 6.25 25.48
CA ASN A 62 5.90 6.24 24.22
C ASN A 62 6.07 7.55 23.44
N LEU A 63 5.87 7.49 22.12
CA LEU A 63 5.72 8.65 21.23
C LEU A 63 6.90 9.67 21.24
N TYR A 64 8.12 9.22 21.53
CA TYR A 64 9.30 10.11 21.56
C TYR A 64 10.06 10.16 20.22
N SER A 65 9.88 9.18 19.34
CA SER A 65 10.64 9.07 18.09
C SER A 65 9.92 9.75 16.91
N LEU A 66 10.66 10.23 15.91
CA LEU A 66 10.07 10.79 14.69
C LEU A 66 9.15 9.77 13.99
N HIS A 67 9.55 8.49 13.97
CA HIS A 67 8.72 7.39 13.45
C HIS A 67 7.34 7.37 14.13
N SER A 68 7.30 7.48 15.45
CA SER A 68 6.05 7.45 16.21
C SER A 68 5.14 8.66 15.95
N TRP A 69 5.69 9.86 15.72
CA TRP A 69 4.92 11.05 15.34
C TRP A 69 4.34 10.92 13.93
N LEU A 70 5.14 10.46 12.96
CA LEU A 70 4.65 10.19 11.60
C LEU A 70 3.57 9.09 11.62
N GLY A 71 3.76 8.05 12.44
CA GLY A 71 2.78 6.99 12.63
C GLY A 71 1.46 7.48 13.21
N LEU A 72 1.50 8.33 14.24
CA LEU A 72 0.29 8.92 14.83
C LEU A 72 -0.49 9.75 13.80
N ILE A 73 0.19 10.61 13.04
CA ILE A 73 -0.43 11.40 11.97
C ILE A 73 -1.01 10.47 10.89
N THR A 74 -0.29 9.42 10.49
CA THR A 74 -0.77 8.45 9.50
C THR A 74 -2.04 7.74 9.94
N VAL A 75 -2.08 7.25 11.19
CA VAL A 75 -3.27 6.59 11.77
C VAL A 75 -4.45 7.57 11.84
N GLY A 76 -4.19 8.82 12.28
CA GLY A 76 -5.22 9.87 12.34
C GLY A 76 -5.79 10.22 10.97
N LEU A 77 -4.93 10.42 9.96
CA LEU A 77 -5.36 10.69 8.58
C LEU A 77 -6.13 9.50 7.99
N PHE A 78 -5.69 8.27 8.25
CA PHE A 78 -6.39 7.07 7.81
C PHE A 78 -7.79 6.96 8.40
N ALA A 79 -7.94 7.22 9.70
CA ALA A 79 -9.23 7.22 10.39
C ALA A 79 -10.13 8.34 9.85
N LEU A 80 -9.58 9.54 9.65
CA LEU A 80 -10.32 10.65 9.04
C LEU A 80 -10.79 10.31 7.63
N GLN A 81 -9.94 9.68 6.81
CA GLN A 81 -10.32 9.22 5.47
C GLN A 81 -11.42 8.17 5.51
N LEU A 82 -11.38 7.24 6.47
CA LEU A 82 -12.43 6.24 6.65
C LEU A 82 -13.77 6.90 6.98
N VAL A 83 -13.78 7.80 7.98
CA VAL A 83 -15.00 8.50 8.42
C VAL A 83 -15.54 9.36 7.29
N VAL A 84 -14.75 10.32 6.78
CA VAL A 84 -15.20 11.24 5.74
C VAL A 84 -15.59 10.50 4.47
N GLY A 85 -14.83 9.47 4.07
CA GLY A 85 -15.12 8.64 2.90
C GLY A 85 -16.43 7.87 3.06
N PHE A 86 -16.67 7.26 4.21
CA PHE A 86 -17.90 6.51 4.49
C PHE A 86 -19.12 7.44 4.54
N PHE A 87 -19.06 8.55 5.29
CA PHE A 87 -20.18 9.49 5.35
C PHE A 87 -20.48 10.09 3.98
N SER A 88 -19.47 10.62 3.29
CA SER A 88 -19.67 11.35 2.03
C SER A 88 -20.05 10.44 0.86
N PHE A 89 -19.44 9.26 0.79
CA PHE A 89 -19.64 8.36 -0.34
C PHE A 89 -20.50 7.16 -0.03
N TRP A 90 -21.02 6.94 1.17
CA TRP A 90 -22.04 5.90 1.40
C TRP A 90 -23.34 6.49 1.93
N ILE A 91 -23.29 7.23 3.03
CA ILE A 91 -24.50 7.76 3.68
C ILE A 91 -25.18 8.83 2.83
N LEU A 92 -24.42 9.79 2.29
CA LEU A 92 -25.00 10.86 1.47
C LEU A 92 -25.53 10.38 0.10
N LEU A 93 -25.29 9.13 -0.31
CA LEU A 93 -25.99 8.61 -1.50
C LEU A 93 -27.49 8.44 -1.27
N CYS A 94 -27.94 8.24 -0.03
CA CYS A 94 -29.37 8.12 0.27
C CYS A 94 -30.15 9.42 0.00
N CYS A 95 -29.46 10.58 -0.08
CA CYS A 95 -30.04 11.89 -0.35
C CYS A 95 -29.52 12.42 -1.70
N GLU A 96 -29.78 11.66 -2.76
CA GLU A 96 -29.00 11.63 -4.00
C GLU A 96 -28.94 12.99 -4.73
N GLU A 97 -30.04 13.76 -4.77
CA GLU A 97 -30.10 15.04 -5.48
C GLU A 97 -29.51 16.21 -4.68
N GLY A 98 -29.77 16.30 -3.38
CA GLY A 98 -29.36 17.43 -2.54
C GLY A 98 -27.85 17.49 -2.26
N THR A 99 -27.15 16.35 -2.35
CA THR A 99 -25.75 16.21 -1.91
C THR A 99 -24.76 15.97 -3.05
N ALA A 100 -25.24 15.84 -4.29
CA ALA A 100 -24.41 15.47 -5.44
C ALA A 100 -23.24 16.44 -5.70
N LYS A 101 -23.49 17.76 -5.64
CA LYS A 101 -22.46 18.79 -5.85
C LYS A 101 -21.38 18.74 -4.77
N PHE A 102 -21.79 18.61 -3.50
CA PHE A 102 -20.88 18.49 -2.37
C PHE A 102 -19.99 17.24 -2.49
N ARG A 103 -20.60 16.09 -2.77
CA ARG A 103 -19.88 14.83 -3.01
C ARG A 103 -18.88 14.93 -4.15
N ALA A 104 -19.25 15.56 -5.26
CA ALA A 104 -18.36 15.76 -6.40
C ALA A 104 -17.14 16.62 -6.03
N GLY A 105 -17.34 17.67 -5.22
CA GLY A 105 -16.27 18.52 -4.70
C GLY A 105 -15.33 17.80 -3.73
N LEU A 106 -15.83 16.80 -2.98
CA LEU A 106 -15.01 16.03 -2.03
C LEU A 106 -14.15 14.95 -2.68
N VAL A 107 -14.45 14.49 -3.89
CA VAL A 107 -13.65 13.46 -4.60
C VAL A 107 -12.17 13.85 -4.71
N PRO A 108 -11.79 15.04 -5.24
CA PRO A 108 -10.37 15.40 -5.33
C PRO A 108 -9.69 15.54 -3.96
N VAL A 109 -10.42 16.03 -2.94
CA VAL A 109 -9.90 16.14 -1.57
C VAL A 109 -9.61 14.75 -1.00
N HIS A 110 -10.58 13.84 -1.05
CA HIS A 110 -10.45 12.46 -0.59
C HIS A 110 -9.30 11.73 -1.30
N ALA A 111 -9.22 11.84 -2.63
CA ALA A 111 -8.15 11.21 -3.40
C ALA A 111 -6.77 11.76 -3.03
N THR A 112 -6.63 13.08 -2.88
CA THR A 112 -5.35 13.72 -2.52
C THR A 112 -4.89 13.31 -1.13
N PHE A 113 -5.76 13.39 -0.13
CA PHE A 113 -5.41 12.97 1.22
C PHE A 113 -5.17 11.47 1.33
N GLY A 114 -5.85 10.64 0.53
CA GLY A 114 -5.54 9.22 0.41
C GLY A 114 -4.10 8.97 -0.06
N ILE A 115 -3.64 9.71 -1.08
CA ILE A 115 -2.25 9.64 -1.57
C ILE A 115 -1.27 10.11 -0.49
N ILE A 116 -1.54 11.26 0.15
CA ILE A 116 -0.68 11.79 1.22
C ILE A 116 -0.56 10.77 2.36
N THR A 117 -1.67 10.17 2.78
CA THR A 117 -1.70 9.15 3.84
C THR A 117 -0.86 7.92 3.47
N PHE A 118 -0.94 7.46 2.21
CA PHE A 118 -0.15 6.33 1.72
C PHE A 118 1.35 6.64 1.68
N MET A 119 1.74 7.82 1.19
CA MET A 119 3.14 8.24 1.18
C MET A 119 3.69 8.38 2.59
N LEU A 120 2.90 8.93 3.52
CA LEU A 120 3.26 9.05 4.93
C LEU A 120 3.38 7.66 5.59
N ALA A 121 2.52 6.71 5.23
CA ALA A 121 2.62 5.34 5.72
C ALA A 121 3.91 4.65 5.25
N ILE A 122 4.34 4.87 4.00
CA ILE A 122 5.64 4.37 3.51
C ILE A 122 6.79 5.04 4.25
N ALA A 123 6.78 6.36 4.40
CA ALA A 123 7.82 7.08 5.15
C ALA A 123 7.90 6.61 6.62
N THR A 124 6.74 6.39 7.25
CA THR A 124 6.63 5.82 8.60
C THR A 124 7.20 4.40 8.65
N ALA A 125 6.90 3.56 7.66
CA ALA A 125 7.43 2.20 7.62
C ALA A 125 8.96 2.20 7.45
N VAL A 126 9.51 3.00 6.52
CA VAL A 126 10.96 3.12 6.30
C VAL A 126 11.67 3.61 7.56
N THR A 127 11.16 4.66 8.21
CA THR A 127 11.73 5.15 9.48
C THR A 127 11.64 4.12 10.60
N GLY A 128 10.56 3.33 10.66
CA GLY A 128 10.40 2.24 11.63
C GLY A 128 11.35 1.07 11.39
N TYR A 129 11.61 0.71 10.13
CA TYR A 129 12.64 -0.27 9.77
C TYR A 129 14.02 0.19 10.22
N THR A 130 14.37 1.45 9.94
CA THR A 130 15.64 2.05 10.37
C THR A 130 15.79 2.07 11.89
N GLU A 131 14.76 2.54 12.61
CA GLU A 131 14.76 2.57 14.08
C GLU A 131 14.91 1.16 14.67
N LYS A 132 14.18 0.19 14.12
CA LYS A 132 14.26 -1.20 14.58
C LYS A 132 15.61 -1.84 14.29
N ALA A 133 16.23 -1.54 13.14
CA ALA A 133 17.57 -1.99 12.79
C ALA A 133 18.60 -1.47 13.80
N PHE A 134 18.62 -0.16 14.05
CA PHE A 134 19.60 0.43 14.97
C PHE A 134 19.42 0.00 16.41
N PHE A 135 18.19 -0.27 16.86
CA PHE A 135 17.98 -0.79 18.22
C PHE A 135 18.32 -2.26 18.38
N SER A 136 18.12 -3.07 17.33
CA SER A 136 18.34 -4.52 17.40
C SER A 136 19.78 -4.90 17.05
N LEU A 137 20.45 -4.11 16.20
CA LEU A 137 21.82 -4.31 15.70
C LEU A 137 22.73 -3.13 16.11
N SER A 138 22.53 -2.65 17.34
CA SER A 138 23.27 -1.52 17.92
C SER A 138 24.76 -1.85 18.15
N ASP A 139 25.57 -0.85 18.51
CA ASP A 139 26.99 -1.05 18.88
C ASP A 139 27.23 -2.00 20.06
N LYS A 140 26.19 -2.26 20.86
CA LYS A 140 26.21 -3.19 21.99
C LYS A 140 25.72 -4.60 21.63
N ALA A 141 25.25 -4.81 20.40
CA ALA A 141 24.85 -6.12 19.91
C ALA A 141 26.09 -6.95 19.57
N GLU A 142 25.92 -8.28 19.59
CA GLU A 142 26.98 -9.24 19.22
C GLU A 142 27.44 -9.04 17.77
N VAL A 143 26.52 -8.64 16.88
CA VAL A 143 26.80 -8.29 15.49
C VAL A 143 26.19 -6.93 15.20
N LYS A 144 27.01 -6.02 14.64
CA LYS A 144 26.62 -4.63 14.42
C LYS A 144 25.94 -4.44 13.08
N TYR A 145 25.07 -3.43 12.98
CA TYR A 145 24.42 -3.07 11.72
C TYR A 145 25.43 -2.78 10.59
N SER A 146 26.54 -2.09 10.90
CA SER A 146 27.59 -1.74 9.95
C SER A 146 28.37 -2.94 9.41
N GLU A 147 28.35 -4.07 10.12
CA GLU A 147 28.94 -5.34 9.66
C GLU A 147 28.03 -6.05 8.65
N MET A 148 26.84 -5.48 8.38
CA MET A 148 25.87 -5.95 7.39
C MET A 148 25.51 -7.43 7.56
N PRO A 149 25.03 -7.86 8.75
CA PRO A 149 24.51 -9.20 8.94
C PRO A 149 23.31 -9.47 8.03
N ASP A 150 22.96 -10.75 7.91
CA ASP A 150 21.83 -11.24 7.10
C ASP A 150 20.53 -10.46 7.37
N GLU A 151 20.25 -10.11 8.64
CA GLU A 151 19.11 -9.31 9.05
C GLU A 151 19.16 -7.86 8.52
N ALA A 152 20.35 -7.25 8.49
CA ALA A 152 20.53 -5.89 7.98
C ALA A 152 20.29 -5.82 6.47
N TRP A 153 20.76 -6.82 5.71
CA TRP A 153 20.44 -6.96 4.28
C TRP A 153 18.94 -7.07 4.04
N LEU A 154 18.24 -7.89 4.83
CA LEU A 154 16.80 -8.06 4.70
C LEU A 154 16.02 -6.77 5.00
N ILE A 155 16.38 -6.07 6.08
CA ILE A 155 15.73 -4.80 6.46
C ILE A 155 15.93 -3.75 5.37
N ASN A 156 17.15 -3.60 4.86
CA ASN A 156 17.44 -2.66 3.77
C ASN A 156 16.68 -3.01 2.50
N ALA A 157 16.67 -4.29 2.10
CA ALA A 157 15.93 -4.72 0.92
C ALA A 157 14.42 -4.42 1.05
N GLN A 158 13.83 -4.67 2.23
CA GLN A 158 12.43 -4.35 2.50
C GLN A 158 12.16 -2.84 2.44
N ALA A 159 13.00 -2.01 3.07
CA ALA A 159 12.86 -0.56 3.05
C ALA A 159 13.03 0.02 1.62
N THR A 160 13.98 -0.47 0.85
CA THR A 160 14.17 -0.08 -0.56
C THR A 160 12.99 -0.51 -1.43
N CYS A 161 12.42 -1.70 -1.21
CA CYS A 161 11.20 -2.13 -1.90
C CYS A 161 10.02 -1.20 -1.61
N LEU A 162 9.87 -0.74 -0.35
CA LEU A 162 8.85 0.24 0.01
C LEU A 162 9.07 1.59 -0.67
N ALA A 163 10.31 2.05 -0.78
CA ALA A 163 10.64 3.28 -1.52
C ALA A 163 10.32 3.14 -3.02
N GLY A 164 10.67 2.00 -3.64
CA GLY A 164 10.29 1.69 -5.01
C GLY A 164 8.78 1.64 -5.21
N LEU A 165 8.05 1.07 -4.25
CA LEU A 165 6.59 1.06 -4.25
C LEU A 165 6.00 2.46 -4.16
N ALA A 166 6.58 3.38 -3.37
CA ALA A 166 6.13 4.78 -3.32
C ALA A 166 6.24 5.45 -4.69
N ILE A 167 7.37 5.27 -5.39
CA ILE A 167 7.59 5.83 -6.72
C ILE A 167 6.56 5.25 -7.71
N LEU A 168 6.41 3.93 -7.71
CA LEU A 168 5.45 3.23 -8.58
C LEU A 168 4.02 3.69 -8.32
N MET A 169 3.59 3.72 -7.06
CA MET A 169 2.25 4.16 -6.68
C MET A 169 2.03 5.64 -7.02
N GLY A 170 3.02 6.50 -6.80
CA GLY A 170 2.95 7.90 -7.22
C GLY A 170 2.71 8.04 -8.73
N PHE A 171 3.49 7.32 -9.54
CA PHE A 171 3.31 7.30 -11.00
C PHE A 171 1.93 6.74 -11.39
N LEU A 172 1.55 5.59 -10.84
CA LEU A 172 0.28 4.93 -11.15
C LEU A 172 -0.91 5.80 -10.75
N LEU A 173 -0.81 6.55 -9.65
CA LEU A 173 -1.88 7.40 -9.12
C LEU A 173 -1.92 8.81 -9.74
N TYR A 174 -0.83 9.32 -10.29
CA TYR A 174 -0.85 10.63 -10.95
C TYR A 174 -1.10 10.55 -12.47
N SER A 175 -0.75 9.43 -13.10
CA SER A 175 -0.94 9.25 -14.54
C SER A 175 -2.43 9.25 -14.91
N SER A 176 -2.82 10.21 -15.74
CA SER A 176 -4.18 10.37 -16.30
C SER A 176 -4.56 9.20 -17.21
N ARG A 177 -3.56 8.52 -17.80
CA ARG A 177 -3.75 7.30 -18.62
C ARG A 177 -4.44 6.17 -17.87
N TYR A 178 -4.26 6.12 -16.55
CA TYR A 178 -4.85 5.09 -15.68
C TYR A 178 -6.06 5.59 -14.89
N ALA A 179 -6.46 6.85 -15.09
CA ALA A 179 -7.71 7.33 -14.52
C ALA A 179 -8.89 6.57 -15.16
N ARG A 180 -9.90 6.26 -14.35
CA ARG A 180 -11.13 5.67 -14.87
C ARG A 180 -11.80 6.66 -15.83
N SER A 181 -12.04 6.24 -17.07
CA SER A 181 -12.77 7.04 -18.04
C SER A 181 -14.13 7.43 -17.47
N ARG A 182 -14.46 8.73 -17.47
CA ARG A 182 -15.85 9.15 -17.38
C ARG A 182 -16.47 8.69 -18.69
N HIS A 183 -17.23 7.60 -18.69
CA HIS A 183 -18.11 7.37 -19.83
C HIS A 183 -19.04 8.59 -19.87
N PRO A 184 -19.04 9.40 -20.96
CA PRO A 184 -20.26 10.14 -21.25
C PRO A 184 -21.34 9.06 -21.38
N VAL A 185 -22.50 9.27 -20.75
CA VAL A 185 -23.70 8.57 -21.20
C VAL A 185 -23.72 8.76 -22.71
N ALA A 186 -23.71 7.67 -23.48
CA ALA A 186 -23.71 7.75 -24.92
C ALA A 186 -24.98 8.50 -25.34
N ILE A 187 -24.83 9.78 -25.67
CA ILE A 187 -25.76 10.42 -26.59
C ILE A 187 -25.46 9.72 -27.92
N ILE A 188 -26.44 8.97 -28.42
CA ILE A 188 -26.35 8.30 -29.72
C ILE A 188 -26.31 9.41 -30.77
N ASP A 189 -25.12 9.85 -31.14
CA ASP A 189 -24.92 10.62 -32.35
C ASP A 189 -24.62 9.67 -33.52
N ALA A 190 -25.24 9.98 -34.66
CA ALA A 190 -25.29 9.17 -35.89
C ALA A 190 -23.90 8.84 -36.48
N PRO A 191 -23.76 7.75 -37.26
CA PRO A 191 -22.46 7.27 -37.69
C PRO A 191 -21.90 8.15 -38.81
N SER A 192 -20.62 8.54 -38.72
CA SER A 192 -19.87 8.95 -39.90
C SER A 192 -18.50 8.26 -39.95
N SER A 193 -18.22 7.78 -41.16
CA SER A 193 -17.08 6.98 -41.59
C SER A 193 -15.80 7.80 -41.69
N SER A 194 -14.65 7.24 -41.29
CA SER A 194 -13.45 7.17 -42.15
C SER A 194 -12.20 6.59 -41.45
N HIS A 195 -11.51 5.76 -42.24
CA HIS A 195 -10.07 5.48 -42.27
C HIS A 195 -9.37 4.79 -41.08
N TYR A 196 -9.01 3.53 -41.34
CA TYR A 196 -8.18 2.64 -40.54
C TYR A 196 -6.73 2.66 -41.06
N THR A 197 -5.81 3.25 -40.30
CA THR A 197 -4.36 2.98 -40.41
C THR A 197 -3.92 2.22 -39.16
N LYS A 198 -3.33 1.05 -39.38
CA LYS A 198 -2.97 0.09 -38.34
C LYS A 198 -1.47 0.23 -38.02
N GLU A 199 -1.12 1.18 -37.17
CA GLU A 199 0.22 1.22 -36.54
C GLU A 199 0.27 0.26 -35.36
N ILE A 200 1.30 -0.58 -35.31
CA ILE A 200 1.59 -1.46 -34.18
C ILE A 200 2.38 -0.64 -33.16
N THR A 201 1.66 0.04 -32.26
CA THR A 201 2.23 0.77 -31.12
C THR A 201 2.01 -0.01 -29.83
N TYR A 202 2.88 0.16 -28.83
CA TYR A 202 2.82 -0.40 -27.46
C TYR A 202 1.49 -0.16 -26.70
N SER A 203 0.54 0.55 -27.31
CA SER A 203 -0.80 0.87 -26.82
C SER A 203 -1.79 -0.30 -26.90
N ARG A 204 -1.42 -1.42 -27.54
CA ARG A 204 -2.28 -2.61 -27.71
C ARG A 204 -1.94 -3.80 -26.80
N LEU A 205 -1.20 -3.56 -25.72
CA LEU A 205 -1.13 -4.53 -24.62
C LEU A 205 -2.50 -4.50 -23.92
N GLU A 206 -3.26 -5.59 -24.06
CA GLU A 206 -4.54 -5.81 -23.39
C GLU A 206 -4.38 -5.54 -21.89
N ASN A 207 -5.44 -5.08 -21.22
CA ASN A 207 -5.41 -4.68 -19.81
C ASN A 207 -4.79 -5.75 -18.88
N GLU A 208 -4.75 -7.01 -19.33
CA GLU A 208 -4.06 -8.14 -18.73
C GLU A 208 -2.55 -7.96 -18.61
N ALA A 209 -1.87 -7.40 -19.61
CA ALA A 209 -0.42 -7.16 -19.57
C ALA A 209 0.00 -6.16 -18.47
N ILE A 210 -0.92 -5.29 -18.05
CA ILE A 210 -0.67 -4.30 -16.98
C ILE A 210 -0.88 -4.95 -15.61
N VAL A 211 -1.91 -5.80 -15.46
CA VAL A 211 -2.07 -6.66 -14.28
C VAL A 211 -0.86 -7.59 -14.14
N ILE A 212 -0.42 -8.20 -15.24
CA ILE A 212 0.79 -9.00 -15.33
C ILE A 212 2.02 -8.16 -15.00
N ASN A 213 2.16 -6.91 -15.45
CA ASN A 213 3.32 -6.08 -15.10
C ASN A 213 3.32 -5.61 -13.63
N THR A 214 2.15 -5.39 -13.03
CA THR A 214 2.04 -4.98 -11.62
C THR A 214 2.25 -6.18 -10.69
N GLN A 215 1.68 -7.33 -11.06
CA GLN A 215 1.98 -8.62 -10.44
C GLN A 215 3.44 -9.02 -10.69
N ALA A 216 4.01 -8.77 -11.86
CA ALA A 216 5.41 -9.03 -12.18
C ALA A 216 6.34 -8.07 -11.44
N ALA A 217 5.96 -6.83 -11.15
CA ALA A 217 6.73 -5.94 -10.29
C ALA A 217 6.69 -6.39 -8.82
N ALA A 218 5.52 -6.84 -8.34
CA ALA A 218 5.39 -7.46 -7.02
C ALA A 218 6.13 -8.80 -6.93
N LEU A 219 6.08 -9.62 -7.99
CA LEU A 219 6.82 -10.86 -8.14
C LEU A 219 8.31 -10.63 -8.38
N ALA A 220 8.72 -9.52 -8.98
CA ALA A 220 10.12 -9.14 -9.13
C ALA A 220 10.66 -8.64 -7.78
N ALA A 221 9.88 -7.87 -7.03
CA ALA A 221 10.20 -7.56 -5.64
C ALA A 221 10.32 -8.86 -4.81
N LEU A 222 9.40 -9.81 -4.98
CA LEU A 222 9.51 -11.15 -4.38
C LEU A 222 10.70 -11.94 -4.94
N ALA A 223 11.05 -11.84 -6.22
CA ALA A 223 12.17 -12.53 -6.85
C ALA A 223 13.51 -11.88 -6.53
N ILE A 224 13.53 -10.69 -5.93
CA ILE A 224 14.71 -10.09 -5.31
C ILE A 224 14.73 -10.49 -3.83
N LEU A 225 13.61 -10.36 -3.13
CA LEU A 225 13.50 -10.64 -1.69
C LEU A 225 13.63 -12.14 -1.36
N VAL A 226 13.12 -13.05 -2.19
CA VAL A 226 13.14 -14.50 -1.97
C VAL A 226 14.54 -15.07 -2.14
N PRO A 227 15.30 -14.81 -3.22
CA PRO A 227 16.69 -15.25 -3.29
C PRO A 227 17.57 -14.64 -2.20
N VAL A 228 17.34 -13.38 -1.82
CA VAL A 228 18.00 -12.77 -0.66
C VAL A 228 17.66 -13.57 0.60
N MET A 229 16.38 -13.82 0.89
CA MET A 229 15.93 -14.64 2.04
C MET A 229 16.49 -16.08 2.01
N LEU A 230 16.58 -16.71 0.83
CA LEU A 230 17.12 -18.07 0.64
C LEU A 230 18.65 -18.11 0.74
N SER A 231 19.32 -16.98 0.50
CA SER A 231 20.76 -16.84 0.66
C SER A 231 21.17 -16.62 2.12
N LEU A 232 20.25 -16.18 2.99
CA LEU A 232 20.52 -15.99 4.41
C LEU A 232 20.76 -17.34 5.10
N SER A 233 21.86 -17.41 5.85
CA SER A 233 22.33 -18.61 6.55
C SER A 233 21.33 -19.21 7.57
N PRO A 234 20.49 -18.43 8.28
CA PRO A 234 19.53 -18.97 9.24
C PRO A 234 18.37 -19.70 8.56
N PHE A 235 17.94 -19.24 7.37
CA PHE A 235 16.87 -19.88 6.62
C PHE A 235 17.31 -21.23 6.07
N ARG A 236 18.55 -21.32 5.58
CA ARG A 236 19.15 -22.58 5.12
C ARG A 236 19.33 -23.59 6.25
N ARG A 237 19.82 -23.17 7.42
CA ARG A 237 19.97 -24.06 8.59
C ARG A 237 18.64 -24.59 9.09
N ARG A 238 17.65 -23.72 9.28
CA ARG A 238 16.31 -24.10 9.76
C ARG A 238 15.54 -25.00 8.80
N TRP A 239 15.78 -24.86 7.50
CA TRP A 239 15.21 -25.75 6.48
C TRP A 239 15.94 -27.12 6.45
N SER A 240 17.25 -27.13 6.65
CA SER A 240 18.03 -28.38 6.76
C SER A 240 17.66 -29.18 8.01
N GLU A 241 17.48 -28.51 9.15
CA GLU A 241 17.08 -29.14 10.43
C GLU A 241 15.72 -29.84 10.32
N ARG A 242 14.74 -29.20 9.67
CA ARG A 242 13.40 -29.81 9.44
C ARG A 242 13.40 -30.97 8.45
N LEU A 243 14.31 -30.98 7.49
CA LEU A 243 14.45 -32.11 6.55
C LEU A 243 15.09 -33.32 7.21
N THR A 244 15.97 -33.10 8.20
CA THR A 244 16.59 -34.18 8.99
C THR A 244 15.70 -34.71 10.11
N GLU A 245 14.71 -33.94 10.59
CA GLU A 245 13.72 -34.43 11.58
C GLU A 245 12.68 -35.39 10.99
N HIS A 246 12.63 -35.54 9.66
CA HIS A 246 11.67 -36.37 8.93
C HIS A 246 12.32 -37.53 8.14
N LEU A 247 13.61 -37.81 8.38
CA LEU A 247 14.34 -39.00 7.89
C LEU A 247 14.80 -39.83 9.10
#